data_AF-A0A963TG95-F1
#
_entry.id   AF-A0A963TG95-F1
#
_cell.length_a   1.000
_cell.length_b   1.000
_cell.length_c   1.000
_cell.angle_alpha   90.00
_cell.angle_beta   90.00
_cell.angle_gamma   90.00
#
_symmetry.space_group_name_H-M   'P 1'
#
loop_
_entity.id
_entity.type
_entity.pdbx_description
1 polymer ?
#
loop_
_entity_poly.entity_id
_entity_poly.type
_entity_poly.pdbx_seq_one_letter_code
_entity_poly.pdbx_strand_id
1 'polypeptide(L)'
;MTIYDQDWVQAEETKRAWMAENSLWREEDEHSSCGVGLVVSIDGRASRKVVQNGIDALKAVWHRGAVDADGKTGDGAGIHVQIPVKFFYDQVRRTGHEPDMEKLIAVGQ
;
A
#
# COMPACT_ATOMS: atom_id res chain seq x y z
N MET A 1 1.83 -17.23 17.02
CA MET A 1 1.87 -18.09 15.83
C MET A 1 0.50 -18.75 15.75
N THR A 2 -0.27 -18.52 14.69
CA THR A 2 -1.61 -19.10 14.55
C THR A 2 -1.48 -20.62 14.47
N ILE A 3 -2.26 -21.34 15.28
CA ILE A 3 -2.32 -22.80 15.26
C ILE A 3 -3.46 -23.15 14.30
N TYR A 4 -3.13 -23.83 13.20
CA TYR A 4 -4.09 -24.27 12.19
C TYR A 4 -4.55 -25.69 12.52
N ASP A 5 -5.30 -25.82 13.61
CA ASP A 5 -5.89 -27.09 14.06
C ASP A 5 -7.29 -27.31 13.45
N GLN A 6 -7.92 -28.44 13.77
CA GLN A 6 -9.24 -28.81 13.25
C GLN A 6 -10.33 -27.83 13.70
N ASP A 7 -10.21 -27.26 14.90
CA ASP A 7 -11.16 -26.28 15.41
C ASP A 7 -11.07 -24.98 14.61
N TRP A 8 -9.85 -24.54 14.26
CA TRP A 8 -9.64 -23.41 13.37
C TRP A 8 -10.25 -23.63 11.99
N VAL A 9 -10.05 -24.81 11.39
CA VAL A 9 -10.62 -25.16 10.08
C VAL A 9 -12.15 -25.08 10.12
N GLN A 10 -12.77 -25.72 11.11
CA GLN A 10 -14.23 -25.74 11.25
C GLN A 10 -14.81 -24.33 11.43
N ALA A 11 -14.14 -23.48 12.22
CA ALA A 11 -14.55 -22.10 12.44
C ALA A 11 -14.46 -21.26 11.15
N GLU A 12 -13.40 -21.43 10.37
CA GLU A 12 -13.21 -20.68 9.12
C GLU A 12 -14.20 -21.13 8.04
N GLU A 13 -14.47 -22.43 7.91
CA GLU A 13 -15.50 -22.96 7.00
C GLU A 13 -16.89 -22.42 7.34
N THR A 14 -17.24 -22.43 8.64
CA THR A 14 -18.53 -21.90 9.11
C THR A 14 -18.67 -20.40 8.80
N LYS A 15 -17.59 -19.64 9.00
CA LYS A 15 -17.55 -18.21 8.70
C LYS A 15 -17.67 -17.94 7.20
N ARG A 16 -16.99 -18.70 6.35
CA ARG A 16 -17.07 -18.58 4.88
C ARG A 16 -18.47 -18.90 4.38
N ALA A 17 -19.09 -19.96 4.88
CA ALA A 17 -20.48 -20.30 4.56
C ALA A 17 -21.44 -19.15 4.91
N TRP A 18 -21.29 -18.58 6.12
CA TRP A 18 -22.09 -17.43 6.53
C TRP A 18 -21.87 -16.21 5.64
N MET A 19 -20.63 -15.90 5.27
CA MET A 19 -20.30 -14.76 4.39
C MET A 19 -20.87 -14.95 2.98
N ALA A 20 -20.83 -16.16 2.43
CA ALA A 20 -21.42 -16.48 1.13
C ALA A 20 -22.94 -16.25 1.11
N GLU A 21 -23.62 -16.53 2.22
CA GLU A 21 -25.08 -16.36 2.33
C GLU A 21 -25.50 -14.92 2.68
N ASN A 22 -24.67 -14.17 3.43
CA ASN A 22 -25.10 -12.93 4.08
C ASN A 22 -24.31 -11.68 3.65
N SER A 23 -23.40 -11.78 2.68
CA SER A 23 -22.61 -10.63 2.21
C SER A 23 -22.45 -10.64 0.69
N LEU A 24 -21.68 -9.68 0.16
CA LEU A 24 -21.29 -9.65 -1.26
C LEU A 24 -20.06 -10.50 -1.56
N TRP A 25 -19.49 -11.19 -0.56
CA TRP A 25 -18.33 -12.06 -0.72
C TRP A 25 -18.71 -13.32 -1.51
N ARG A 26 -17.85 -13.73 -2.45
CA ARG A 26 -17.94 -14.99 -3.19
C ARG A 26 -16.58 -15.67 -3.20
N GLU A 27 -16.57 -16.98 -2.98
CA GLU A 27 -15.32 -17.76 -2.98
C GLU A 27 -14.66 -17.75 -4.37
N GLU A 28 -15.45 -17.76 -5.45
CA GLU A 28 -14.92 -17.67 -6.81
C GLU A 28 -14.17 -16.37 -7.13
N ASP A 29 -14.41 -15.30 -6.38
CA ASP A 29 -13.72 -14.01 -6.54
C ASP A 29 -12.38 -13.98 -5.77
N GLU A 30 -12.05 -15.01 -4.97
CA GLU A 30 -10.76 -15.12 -4.32
C GLU A 30 -9.67 -15.44 -5.34
N HIS A 31 -8.89 -14.42 -5.68
CA HIS A 31 -7.72 -14.57 -6.54
C HIS A 31 -6.46 -14.08 -5.82
N SER A 32 -5.36 -14.81 -6.03
CA SER A 32 -4.02 -14.38 -5.64
C SER A 32 -3.62 -13.16 -6.48
N SER A 33 -3.88 -11.97 -5.96
CA SER A 33 -3.39 -10.71 -6.52
C SER A 33 -1.97 -10.39 -6.02
N CYS A 34 -1.15 -9.71 -6.81
CA CYS A 34 0.00 -8.98 -6.29
C CYS A 34 -0.53 -7.94 -5.29
N GLY A 35 0.01 -7.90 -4.07
CA GLY A 35 -0.61 -7.16 -2.96
C GLY A 35 -0.86 -5.67 -3.28
N VAL A 36 -2.08 -5.19 -2.99
CA VAL A 36 -2.45 -3.77 -3.03
C VAL A 36 -2.83 -3.30 -1.62
N GLY A 37 -2.63 -2.02 -1.33
CA GLY A 37 -2.94 -1.45 -0.01
C GLY A 37 -3.07 0.06 -0.03
N LEU A 38 -3.75 0.60 0.98
CA LEU A 38 -3.97 2.03 1.18
C LEU A 38 -3.70 2.39 2.64
N VAL A 39 -2.98 3.49 2.87
CA VAL A 39 -2.80 4.10 4.19
C VAL A 39 -3.31 5.53 4.13
N VAL A 40 -4.18 5.89 5.06
CA VAL A 40 -4.79 7.22 5.13
C VAL A 40 -4.72 7.78 6.55
N SER A 41 -4.57 9.10 6.66
CA SER A 41 -4.80 9.80 7.93
C SER A 41 -6.29 10.15 8.04
N ILE A 42 -6.98 9.61 9.03
CA ILE A 42 -8.43 9.80 9.20
C ILE A 42 -8.77 11.28 9.46
N ASP A 43 -7.87 12.02 10.09
CA ASP A 43 -8.02 13.45 10.37
C ASP A 43 -7.62 14.36 9.19
N GLY A 44 -7.24 13.78 8.04
CA GLY A 44 -6.84 14.52 6.85
C GLY A 44 -5.51 15.27 6.96
N ARG A 45 -4.75 15.13 8.07
CA ARG A 45 -3.48 15.83 8.23
C ARG A 45 -2.33 15.08 7.57
N ALA A 46 -1.57 15.79 6.76
CA ALA A 46 -0.36 15.23 6.13
C ALA A 46 0.67 14.83 7.20
N SER A 47 1.20 13.61 7.08
CA SER A 47 2.20 13.09 8.02
C SER A 47 3.17 12.14 7.34
N ARG A 48 4.47 12.25 7.69
CA ARG A 48 5.51 11.31 7.25
C ARG A 48 5.19 9.86 7.64
N LYS A 49 4.40 9.66 8.70
CA LYS A 49 3.95 8.35 9.18
C LYS A 49 3.15 7.60 8.12
N VAL A 50 2.31 8.29 7.34
CA VAL A 50 1.52 7.66 6.26
C VAL A 50 2.44 7.03 5.22
N VAL A 51 3.44 7.78 4.76
CA VAL A 51 4.46 7.27 3.81
C VAL A 51 5.28 6.14 4.43
N GLN A 52 5.61 6.22 5.73
CA GLN A 52 6.40 5.19 6.40
C GLN A 52 5.65 3.87 6.45
N ASN A 53 4.39 3.92 6.88
CA ASN A 53 3.51 2.76 6.92
C ASN A 53 3.32 2.15 5.53
N GLY A 54 3.22 2.96 4.47
CA GLY A 54 3.15 2.46 3.09
C GLY A 54 4.42 1.68 2.68
N ILE A 55 5.60 2.20 3.01
CA ILE A 55 6.88 1.51 2.77
C ILE A 55 6.97 0.21 3.58
N ASP A 56 6.57 0.24 4.85
CA ASP A 56 6.62 -0.93 5.72
C ASP A 56 5.64 -2.02 5.25
N ALA A 57 4.48 -1.63 4.71
CA ALA A 57 3.55 -2.56 4.06
C ALA A 57 4.16 -3.19 2.80
N LEU A 58 4.82 -2.42 1.93
CA LEU A 58 5.49 -2.95 0.74
C LEU A 58 6.61 -3.95 1.11
N LYS A 59 7.30 -3.75 2.23
CA LYS A 59 8.29 -4.71 2.75
C LYS A 59 7.66 -6.00 3.27
N ALA A 60 6.36 -6.05 3.53
CA ALA A 60 5.68 -7.22 4.08
C ALA A 60 5.08 -8.15 3.01
N VAL A 61 5.10 -7.76 1.72
CA VAL A 61 4.43 -8.51 0.64
C VAL A 61 5.37 -9.26 -0.30
N TRP A 62 6.66 -9.35 0.01
CA TRP A 62 7.67 -10.05 -0.82
C TRP A 62 7.31 -11.52 -1.11
N HIS A 63 6.64 -12.19 -0.17
CA HIS A 63 6.20 -13.59 -0.32
C HIS A 63 5.09 -13.78 -1.36
N ARG A 64 4.53 -12.70 -1.90
CA ARG A 64 3.47 -12.69 -2.92
C ARG A 64 3.94 -12.18 -4.28
N GLY A 65 5.22 -11.81 -4.41
CA GLY A 65 5.81 -11.37 -5.67
C GLY A 65 6.64 -12.48 -6.30
N ALA A 66 6.78 -12.47 -7.63
CA ALA A 66 7.84 -13.24 -8.26
C ALA A 66 9.20 -12.63 -7.87
N VAL A 67 10.13 -13.48 -7.48
CA VAL A 67 11.51 -13.11 -7.14
C VAL A 67 12.42 -13.86 -8.09
N ASP A 68 13.26 -13.15 -8.83
CA ASP A 68 14.24 -13.78 -9.71
C ASP A 68 15.41 -14.38 -8.90
N ALA A 69 16.15 -15.30 -9.50
CA ALA A 69 17.25 -16.02 -8.85
C ALA A 69 18.42 -15.10 -8.43
N ASP A 70 18.50 -13.89 -8.97
CA ASP A 70 19.52 -12.89 -8.63
C ASP A 70 19.31 -12.24 -7.24
N GLY A 71 18.14 -12.43 -6.63
CA GLY A 71 17.75 -11.82 -5.36
C GLY A 71 17.58 -10.29 -5.41
N LYS A 72 17.48 -9.69 -6.60
CA LYS A 72 17.34 -8.25 -6.83
C LYS A 72 16.16 -7.91 -7.72
N THR A 73 15.89 -8.74 -8.73
CA THR A 73 14.88 -8.51 -9.75
C THR A 73 13.52 -9.02 -9.25
N GLY A 74 12.51 -8.17 -9.46
CA GLY A 74 11.10 -8.48 -9.22
C GLY A 74 10.24 -7.73 -10.24
N ASP A 75 9.00 -8.17 -10.41
CA ASP A 75 8.13 -7.68 -11.49
C ASP A 75 7.77 -6.19 -11.39
N GLY A 76 7.69 -5.68 -10.16
CA GLY A 76 7.43 -4.26 -9.91
C GLY A 76 6.83 -4.00 -8.54
N ALA A 77 7.18 -2.84 -7.97
CA ALA A 77 6.57 -2.28 -6.78
C ALA A 77 6.46 -0.76 -6.95
N GLY A 78 5.41 -0.17 -6.39
CA GLY A 78 5.17 1.26 -6.50
C GLY A 78 4.46 1.81 -5.26
N ILE A 79 4.65 3.11 -5.03
CA ILE A 79 3.92 3.86 -4.01
C ILE A 79 3.46 5.17 -4.63
N HIS A 80 2.17 5.47 -4.48
CA HIS A 80 1.60 6.75 -4.88
C HIS A 80 1.36 7.61 -3.63
N VAL A 81 1.84 8.85 -3.66
CA VAL A 81 1.73 9.80 -2.54
C VAL A 81 1.38 11.19 -3.08
N GLN A 82 0.86 12.05 -2.21
CA GLN A 82 0.71 13.47 -2.53
C GLN A 82 2.07 14.13 -2.78
N ILE A 83 2.09 15.17 -3.63
CA ILE A 83 3.30 15.94 -3.92
C ILE A 83 3.88 16.49 -2.60
N PRO A 84 5.13 16.16 -2.23
CA PRO A 84 5.78 16.70 -1.05
C PRO A 84 6.23 18.14 -1.31
N VAL A 85 5.28 19.08 -1.27
CA VAL A 85 5.47 20.49 -1.70
C VAL A 85 6.73 21.13 -1.11
N LYS A 86 6.99 20.94 0.20
CA LYS A 86 8.18 21.47 0.87
C LYS A 86 9.49 20.98 0.24
N PHE A 87 9.56 19.69 -0.11
CA PHE A 87 10.74 19.12 -0.76
C PHE A 87 10.99 19.77 -2.13
N PHE A 88 9.95 19.98 -2.93
CA PHE A 88 10.11 20.60 -4.25
C PHE A 88 10.41 22.10 -4.16
N TYR A 89 9.88 22.81 -3.17
CA TYR A 89 10.25 24.21 -2.91
C TYR A 89 11.73 24.36 -2.59
N ASP A 90 12.29 23.43 -1.81
CA ASP A 90 13.73 23.43 -1.55
C ASP A 90 14.54 23.16 -2.83
N GLN A 91 14.04 22.33 -3.75
CA GLN A 91 14.70 22.14 -5.05
C GLN A 91 14.63 23.38 -5.95
N VAL A 92 13.49 24.08 -5.99
CA VAL A 92 13.35 25.34 -6.73
C VAL A 92 14.34 26.39 -6.21
N ARG A 93 14.49 26.50 -4.89
CA ARG A 93 15.51 27.39 -4.29
C ARG A 93 16.93 27.00 -4.64
N ARG A 94 17.23 25.70 -4.66
CA ARG A 94 18.56 25.19 -5.03
C ARG A 94 18.95 25.52 -6.47
N THR A 95 17.99 25.71 -7.36
CA THR A 95 18.25 26.13 -8.75
C THR A 95 18.31 27.65 -8.93
N GLY A 96 18.22 28.43 -7.84
CA GLY A 96 18.31 29.89 -7.85
C GLY A 96 16.99 30.61 -8.10
N HIS A 97 15.86 29.91 -7.99
CA HIS A 97 14.52 30.47 -8.14
C HIS A 97 13.79 30.52 -6.80
N GLU A 98 12.80 31.40 -6.65
CA GLU A 98 11.92 31.39 -5.47
C GLU A 98 10.56 30.78 -5.82
N PRO A 99 10.07 29.79 -5.06
CA PRO A 99 8.74 29.22 -5.28
C PRO A 99 7.64 30.24 -5.01
N ASP A 100 6.65 30.28 -5.91
CA ASP A 100 5.44 31.08 -5.74
C ASP A 100 4.52 30.40 -4.72
N MET A 101 4.39 31.01 -3.53
CA MET A 101 3.64 30.44 -2.41
C MET A 101 2.11 30.57 -2.59
N GLU A 102 1.64 31.34 -3.57
CA GLU A 102 0.22 31.51 -3.86
C GLU A 102 -0.28 30.48 -4.88
N LYS A 103 0.64 29.75 -5.54
CA LYS A 103 0.31 28.77 -6.58
C LYS A 103 0.63 27.35 -6.13
N LEU A 104 -0.12 26.41 -6.69
CA LEU A 104 0.20 24.99 -6.57
C LEU A 104 1.37 24.64 -7.50
N ILE A 105 2.28 23.82 -6.99
CA ILE A 105 3.35 23.23 -7.79
C ILE A 105 2.86 21.94 -8.46
N ALA A 106 3.26 21.76 -9.72
CA ALA A 106 3.02 20.54 -10.48
C ALA A 106 4.35 19.82 -10.75
N VAL A 107 4.29 18.50 -10.79
CA VAL A 107 5.44 17.64 -11.07
C VAL A 107 5.01 16.60 -12.09
N GLY A 108 5.75 16.50 -13.19
CA GLY A 108 5.69 15.35 -14.11
C GLY A 108 6.69 14.30 -13.66
N GLN A 109 6.27 13.04 -13.58
CA GLN A 109 7.11 11.90 -13.24
C GLN A 109 7.17 10.91 -14.39
#